data_AF-A0A8E6QEQ5-F1
#
_entry.id   AF-A0A8E6QEQ5-F1
#
_cell.length_a   1.000
_cell.length_b   1.000
_cell.length_c   1.000
_cell.angle_alpha   90.00
_cell.angle_beta   90.00
_cell.angle_gamma   90.00
#
_symmetry.space_group_name_H-M   'P 1'
#
loop_
_entity.id
_entity.type
_entity.pdbx_description
1 polymer ?
#
loop_
_entity_poly.entity_id
_entity_poly.type
_entity_poly.pdbx_seq_one_letter_code
_entity_poly.pdbx_strand_id
1 'polypeptide(L)' 'MRNVKVLDAFNALNKIQSLAAAAGFLTSSEEEEEMCFRLVDLIERIAREAAEADHG' A
#
# COMPACT_ATOMS: atom_id res chain seq x y z
N MET A 1 -10.46 -18.74 -10.15
CA MET A 1 -11.12 -17.51 -9.67
C MET A 1 -10.42 -16.88 -8.46
N ARG A 2 -9.93 -17.65 -7.47
CA ARG A 2 -9.19 -17.13 -6.29
C ARG A 2 -7.96 -16.28 -6.67
N ASN A 3 -7.10 -16.79 -7.57
CA ASN A 3 -5.92 -16.05 -8.05
C ASN A 3 -6.21 -14.70 -8.71
N VAL A 4 -7.35 -14.55 -9.39
CA VAL A 4 -7.72 -13.28 -10.05
C VAL A 4 -8.07 -12.23 -8.99
N LYS A 5 -8.84 -12.61 -7.95
CA LYS A 5 -9.19 -11.72 -6.84
C LYS A 5 -7.98 -11.30 -6.02
N VAL A 6 -7.02 -12.21 -5.83
CA VAL A 6 -5.75 -11.93 -5.14
C VAL A 6 -4.91 -10.92 -5.94
N LEU A 7 -4.79 -11.12 -7.26
CA LEU A 7 -4.09 -10.17 -8.14
C LEU A 7 -4.76 -8.79 -8.15
N ASP A 8 -6.09 -8.74 -8.19
CA ASP A 8 -6.85 -7.49 -8.14
C ASP A 8 -6.62 -6.74 -6.81
N ALA A 9 -6.54 -7.48 -5.69
CA ALA A 9 -6.23 -6.91 -4.38
C ALA A 9 -4.81 -6.32 -4.33
N PHE A 10 -3.79 -7.05 -4.82
CA PHE A 10 -2.43 -6.53 -4.91
C PHE A 10 -2.33 -5.29 -5.82
N ASN A 11 -3.03 -5.30 -6.95
CA ASN A 11 -3.09 -4.14 -7.83
C ASN A 11 -3.75 -2.92 -7.15
N ALA A 12 -4.77 -3.14 -6.33
CA ALA A 12 -5.40 -2.07 -5.55
C ALA A 12 -4.42 -1.50 -4.51
N LEU A 13 -3.71 -2.36 -3.77
CA LEU A 13 -2.72 -1.94 -2.77
C LEU A 13 -1.60 -1.10 -3.42
N ASN A 14 -1.06 -1.54 -4.56
CA ASN A 14 -0.04 -0.78 -5.29
C ASN A 14 -0.52 0.62 -5.72
N LYS A 15 -1.78 0.75 -6.13
CA LYS A 15 -2.36 2.06 -6.49
C LYS A 15 -2.49 2.98 -5.29
N ILE A 16 -2.92 2.44 -4.14
CA ILE A 16 -3.03 3.23 -2.89
C ILE A 16 -1.64 3.67 -2.42
N GLN A 17 -0.65 2.77 -2.47
CA GLN A 17 0.74 3.11 -2.12
C GLN A 17 1.30 4.21 -3.02
N SER A 18 1.06 4.11 -4.33
CA SER A 18 1.48 5.14 -5.30
C SER A 18 0.82 6.48 -5.03
N LEU A 19 -0.47 6.49 -4.66
CA LEU A 19 -1.20 7.71 -4.32
C LEU A 19 -0.67 8.35 -3.03
N ALA A 20 -0.38 7.54 -2.01
CA ALA A 20 0.19 8.01 -0.74
C ALA A 20 1.57 8.64 -0.95
N ALA A 21 2.43 8.02 -1.75
CA ALA A 21 3.73 8.58 -2.12
C ALA A 21 3.60 9.91 -2.87
N ALA A 22 2.67 10.00 -3.84
CA ALA A 22 2.40 11.25 -4.55
C ALA A 22 1.86 12.36 -3.63
N ALA A 23 0.98 12.02 -2.69
CA ALA A 23 0.46 12.96 -1.70
C ALA A 23 1.58 13.47 -0.78
N GLY A 24 2.46 12.58 -0.30
CA GLY A 24 3.63 12.93 0.51
C GLY A 24 4.60 13.85 -0.24
N PHE A 25 4.81 13.62 -1.53
CA PHE A 25 5.65 14.50 -2.35
C PHE A 25 5.04 15.89 -2.58
N LEU A 26 3.71 16.00 -2.62
CA LEU A 26 3.00 17.25 -2.93
C LEU A 26 2.68 18.10 -1.70
N THR A 27 2.77 17.53 -0.49
CA THR A 27 2.56 18.30 0.73
C THR A 27 3.77 19.19 1.04
N SER A 28 3.53 20.26 1.79
CA SER A 28 4.56 21.15 2.35
C SER A 28 4.64 21.07 3.88
N SER A 29 3.95 20.09 4.48
CA SER A 29 3.95 19.85 5.92
C SER A 29 4.71 18.56 6.24
N GLU A 30 5.71 18.65 7.11
CA GLU A 30 6.51 17.51 7.57
C GLU A 30 5.63 16.44 8.26
N GLU A 31 4.59 16.86 8.99
CA GLU A 31 3.63 15.94 9.62
C GLU A 31 2.79 15.16 8.59
N GLU A 32 2.39 15.82 7.51
CA GLU A 32 1.63 15.18 6.43
C GLU A 32 2.54 14.25 5.60
N GLU A 33 3.80 14.61 5.41
CA GLU A 33 4.80 13.78 4.74
C GLU A 33 5.09 12.51 5.57
N GLU A 34 5.29 12.65 6.88
CA GLU A 34 5.48 11.52 7.79
C GLU A 34 4.23 10.62 7.84
N MET A 35 3.03 11.21 7.83
CA MET A 35 1.79 10.44 7.71
C MET A 35 1.75 9.63 6.42
N CYS A 36 2.17 10.19 5.29
CA CYS A 36 2.21 9.49 4.01
C CYS A 36 3.20 8.32 4.03
N PHE A 37 4.39 8.50 4.61
CA PHE A 37 5.36 7.40 4.78
C PHE A 37 4.79 6.27 5.65
N ARG A 38 4.16 6.59 6.78
CA ARG A 38 3.49 5.58 7.62
C ARG A 38 2.39 4.83 6.87
N LEU A 39 1.67 5.51 5.97
CA LEU A 39 0.64 4.89 5.15
C LEU A 39 1.24 3.89 4.15
N VAL A 40 2.36 4.25 3.51
CA VAL A 40 3.11 3.38 2.60
C VAL A 40 3.57 2.12 3.33
N ASP A 41 4.19 2.25 4.50
CA ASP A 41 4.67 1.12 5.30
C ASP A 41 3.53 0.17 5.72
N LEU A 42 2.37 0.74 6.09
CA LEU A 42 1.19 -0.04 6.44
C LEU A 42 0.70 -0.88 5.27
N ILE A 43 0.67 -0.31 4.06
CA ILE A 43 0.23 -1.01 2.84
C ILE A 43 1.19 -2.15 2.50
N GLU A 44 2.50 -1.94 2.61
CA GLU A 44 3.50 -2.99 2.39
C GLU A 44 3.36 -4.15 3.37
N ARG A 45 3.09 -3.85 4.65
CA ARG A 45 2.80 -4.88 5.65
C ARG A 45 1.56 -5.69 5.31
N ILE A 46 0.46 -5.04 4.96
CA ILE A 46 -0.78 -5.72 4.58
C ILE A 46 -0.55 -6.61 3.36
N ALA A 47 0.19 -6.12 2.35
CA ALA A 47 0.52 -6.90 1.16
C ALA A 47 1.34 -8.14 1.52
N ARG A 48 2.33 -8.01 2.42
CA ARG A 48 3.16 -9.13 2.87
C ARG A 48 2.34 -10.18 3.63
N GLU A 49 1.55 -9.76 4.61
CA GLU A 49 0.68 -10.64 5.40
C GLU A 49 -0.33 -11.38 4.49
N ALA A 50 -0.87 -10.69 3.49
CA ALA A 50 -1.76 -11.30 2.50
C ALA A 50 -1.05 -12.32 1.60
N ALA A 51 0.19 -12.06 1.18
CA ALA A 51 0.99 -12.99 0.39
C ALA A 51 1.35 -14.25 1.20
N GLU A 52 1.77 -14.08 2.45
CA GLU A 52 2.07 -15.18 3.37
C GLU A 52 0.83 -16.07 3.60
N ALA A 53 -0.35 -15.47 3.77
CA ALA A 53 -1.60 -16.19 3.96
C ALA A 53 -2.12 -16.94 2.70
N ASP A 54 -1.70 -16.55 1.50
CA ASP A 54 -2.05 -17.27 0.27
C ASP A 54 -1.05 -18.39 -0.08
N HIS A 55 0.18 -18.31 0.44
CA HIS A 55 1.23 -19.33 0.25
C HIS A 55 1.31 -20.36 1.39
N GLY A 56 0.61 -20.13 2.51
CA GLY A 56 0.49 -21.03 3.67
C GLY A 56 -0.66 -22.05 3.58
#